data_AF-A0A017S8J8-F1
#
_entry.id   AF-A0A017S8J8-F1
#
_cell.length_a   1.000
_cell.length_b   1.000
_cell.length_c   1.000
_cell.angle_alpha   90.00
_cell.angle_beta   90.00
_cell.angle_gamma   90.00
#
_symmetry.space_group_name_H-M   'P 1'
#
loop_
_entity.id
_entity.type
_entity.pdbx_description
1 polymer ?
#
loop_
_entity_poly.entity_id
_entity_poly.type
_entity_poly.pdbx_seq_one_letter_code
_entity_poly.pdbx_strand_id
1 'polypeptide(L)'
;PLASSNNIPTLRSTPSLERSSSYENPSDNSPTEVSNQREPDYQVKATLTGFLNDARVKSSTDCSRRVQNALMETEQELRQQRRQSTHSR
;
A
#
# COMPACT_ATOMS: atom_id res chain seq x y z
N PRO A 1 -39.86 9.32 35.87
CA PRO A 1 -39.08 8.23 36.49
C PRO A 1 -38.41 7.37 35.40
N LEU A 2 -37.11 7.13 35.56
CA LEU A 2 -36.24 6.40 34.63
C LEU A 2 -36.61 4.90 34.59
N ALA A 3 -36.87 4.36 33.39
CA ALA A 3 -36.82 2.92 33.16
C ALA A 3 -35.63 2.62 32.23
N SER A 4 -34.58 2.14 32.88
CA SER A 4 -33.27 1.74 32.36
C SER A 4 -33.38 0.68 31.26
N SER A 5 -33.08 1.03 30.01
CA SER A 5 -32.82 0.06 28.94
C SER A 5 -31.34 -0.32 28.95
N ASN A 6 -30.96 -1.22 29.87
CA ASN A 6 -29.63 -1.83 29.89
C ASN A 6 -29.73 -3.23 29.27
N ASN A 7 -29.81 -3.30 27.94
CA ASN A 7 -29.63 -4.56 27.20
C ASN A 7 -28.58 -4.32 26.12
N ILE A 8 -27.31 -4.22 26.52
CA ILE A 8 -26.19 -4.24 25.57
C ILE A 8 -26.00 -5.70 25.14
N PRO A 9 -26.05 -6.03 23.84
CA PRO A 9 -25.72 -7.38 23.38
C PRO A 9 -24.25 -7.68 23.72
N THR A 10 -24.00 -8.58 24.65
CA THR A 10 -22.65 -9.09 24.94
C THR A 10 -22.17 -9.90 23.75
N LEU A 11 -21.16 -9.40 23.03
CA LEU A 11 -20.50 -10.13 21.94
C LEU A 11 -19.88 -11.40 22.53
N ARG A 12 -20.40 -12.56 22.14
CA ARG A 12 -19.78 -13.85 22.48
C ARG A 12 -18.42 -13.92 21.82
N SER A 13 -17.37 -14.05 22.63
CA SER A 13 -15.99 -14.28 22.19
C SER A 13 -15.95 -15.46 21.23
N THR A 14 -15.48 -15.25 20.00
CA THR A 14 -15.17 -16.35 19.07
C THR A 14 -13.89 -17.05 19.53
N PRO A 15 -13.78 -18.38 19.43
CA PRO A 15 -12.53 -19.08 19.74
C PRO A 15 -11.41 -18.63 18.80
N SER A 16 -10.19 -18.49 19.35
CA SER A 16 -8.98 -18.13 18.61
C SER A 16 -8.75 -19.12 17.47
N LEU A 17 -8.65 -18.62 16.24
CA LEU A 17 -8.28 -19.42 15.08
C LEU A 17 -6.76 -19.55 15.07
N GLU A 18 -6.23 -20.51 15.82
CA GLU A 18 -4.80 -20.87 15.78
C GLU A 18 -4.48 -21.46 14.40
N ARG A 19 -3.68 -20.73 13.59
CA ARG A 19 -3.13 -21.23 12.34
C ARG A 19 -1.75 -21.81 12.63
N SER A 20 -1.60 -23.13 12.56
CA SER A 20 -0.29 -23.78 12.62
C SER A 20 0.54 -23.41 11.38
N SER A 21 1.72 -22.82 11.58
CA SER A 21 2.74 -22.71 10.53
C SER A 21 3.80 -23.78 10.74
N SER A 22 3.96 -24.73 9.81
CA SER A 22 5.17 -25.54 9.76
C SER A 22 6.20 -24.83 8.88
N TYR A 23 7.34 -24.44 9.45
CA TYR A 23 8.50 -24.03 8.67
C TYR A 23 9.56 -25.12 8.80
N GLU A 24 9.77 -25.88 7.72
CA GLU A 24 10.94 -26.73 7.54
C GLU A 24 12.10 -25.80 7.17
N ASN A 25 13.19 -25.80 7.93
CA ASN A 25 14.40 -25.04 7.59
C ASN A 25 15.29 -25.89 6.68
N PRO A 26 15.42 -25.61 5.37
CA PRO A 26 16.57 -26.07 4.64
C PRO A 26 17.75 -25.19 5.05
N SER A 27 18.61 -25.69 5.94
CA SER A 27 19.96 -25.17 6.09
C SER A 27 20.77 -25.55 4.84
N ASP A 28 20.47 -24.90 3.71
CA ASP A 28 21.29 -25.00 2.51
C ASP A 28 22.38 -23.93 2.56
N ASN A 29 23.58 -24.39 2.87
CA ASN A 29 24.81 -23.63 2.73
C ASN A 29 25.09 -23.44 1.23
N SER A 30 24.70 -22.28 0.66
CA SER A 30 25.23 -21.78 -0.60
C SER A 30 25.25 -20.24 -0.60
N PRO A 31 26.28 -19.59 -1.18
CA PRO A 31 26.41 -18.13 -1.12
C PRO A 31 25.45 -17.49 -2.11
N THR A 32 24.20 -17.27 -1.69
CA THR A 32 23.14 -16.77 -2.58
C THR A 32 22.79 -15.34 -2.24
N GLU A 33 23.33 -14.44 -3.07
CA GLU A 33 22.77 -13.17 -3.50
C GLU A 33 22.12 -12.24 -2.45
N VAL A 34 22.93 -11.26 -2.03
CA VAL A 34 22.46 -9.93 -1.63
C VAL A 34 21.78 -9.21 -2.81
N SER A 35 20.61 -9.65 -3.28
CA SER A 35 19.92 -8.95 -4.38
C SER A 35 18.41 -9.19 -4.49
N ASN A 36 17.64 -9.15 -3.40
CA ASN A 36 16.17 -9.13 -3.53
C ASN A 36 15.44 -8.16 -2.58
N GLN A 37 16.15 -7.46 -1.67
CA GLN A 37 15.54 -6.43 -0.82
C GLN A 37 15.70 -5.00 -1.37
N ARG A 38 16.53 -4.79 -2.40
CA ARG A 38 16.88 -3.45 -2.91
C ARG A 38 16.05 -3.02 -4.13
N GLU A 39 15.37 -3.97 -4.76
CA GLU A 39 14.67 -3.78 -6.04
C GLU A 39 13.44 -2.86 -5.97
N PRO A 40 12.50 -2.98 -4.99
CA PRO A 40 11.37 -2.06 -4.91
C PRO A 40 11.83 -0.63 -4.58
N ASP A 41 12.89 -0.53 -3.78
CA ASP A 41 13.48 0.74 -3.34
C ASP A 41 14.08 1.53 -4.51
N TYR A 42 14.67 0.84 -5.49
CA TYR A 42 15.22 1.47 -6.68
C TYR A 42 14.13 1.98 -7.63
N GLN A 43 13.07 1.21 -7.85
CA GLN A 43 11.94 1.65 -8.68
C GLN A 43 11.24 2.87 -8.08
N VAL A 44 11.02 2.88 -6.76
CA VAL A 44 10.44 4.03 -6.06
C VAL A 44 11.34 5.26 -6.18
N LYS A 45 12.66 5.09 -5.99
CA LYS A 45 13.62 6.20 -6.16
C LYS A 45 13.69 6.71 -7.58
N ALA A 46 13.67 5.82 -8.57
CA ALA A 46 13.72 6.18 -9.99
C ALA A 46 12.44 6.92 -10.42
N THR A 47 11.27 6.43 -10.01
CA THR A 47 9.98 7.08 -10.31
C THR A 47 9.86 8.43 -9.62
N LEU A 48 10.24 8.55 -8.34
CA LEU A 48 10.27 9.83 -7.63
C LEU A 48 11.23 10.82 -8.29
N THR A 49 12.43 10.35 -8.67
CA THR A 49 13.41 11.17 -9.38
C THR A 49 12.89 11.63 -10.74
N GLY A 50 12.16 10.77 -11.46
CA GLY A 50 11.48 11.14 -12.71
C GLY A 50 10.43 12.22 -12.48
N PHE A 51 9.60 12.09 -11.45
CA PHE A 51 8.59 13.08 -11.07
C PHE A 51 9.19 14.43 -10.69
N LEU A 52 10.22 14.43 -9.85
CA LEU A 52 10.91 15.65 -9.44
C LEU A 52 11.69 16.29 -10.58
N ASN A 53 12.04 15.52 -11.61
CA ASN A 53 12.68 16.03 -12.81
C ASN A 53 11.71 16.45 -13.92
N ASP A 54 10.41 16.22 -13.77
CA ASP A 54 9.42 16.66 -14.76
C ASP A 54 9.48 18.19 -14.91
N ALA A 55 9.61 18.66 -16.15
CA ALA A 55 9.69 20.08 -16.49
C ALA A 55 8.50 20.86 -15.94
N ARG A 56 7.32 20.22 -15.80
CA ARG A 56 6.09 20.80 -15.26
C ARG A 56 6.16 21.05 -13.75
N VAL A 57 6.97 20.28 -13.03
CA VAL A 57 7.22 20.42 -11.60
C VAL A 57 8.38 21.39 -11.35
N LYS A 58 9.49 21.24 -12.10
CA LYS A 58 10.70 22.07 -11.94
C LYS A 58 10.55 23.53 -12.33
N SER A 59 9.72 23.84 -13.32
CA SER A 59 9.50 25.22 -13.79
C SER A 59 8.48 26.00 -12.95
N SER A 60 7.81 25.33 -12.00
CA SER A 60 6.75 25.94 -11.20
C SER A 60 7.32 26.60 -9.95
N THR A 61 6.92 27.84 -9.69
CA THR A 61 7.22 28.55 -8.44
C THR A 61 6.70 27.80 -7.21
N ASP A 62 5.58 27.06 -7.37
CA ASP A 62 4.98 26.22 -6.34
C ASP A 62 5.23 24.71 -6.58
N CYS A 63 6.50 24.32 -6.58
CA CYS A 63 6.93 22.93 -6.80
C CYS A 63 6.19 21.93 -5.91
N SER A 64 6.02 22.22 -4.61
CA SER A 64 5.32 21.32 -3.67
C SER A 64 3.87 21.06 -4.04
N ARG A 65 3.13 22.10 -4.49
CA ARG A 65 1.73 21.96 -4.91
C ARG A 65 1.62 21.17 -6.22
N ARG A 66 2.57 21.35 -7.15
CA ARG A 66 2.62 20.56 -8.39
C ARG A 66 2.86 19.09 -8.13
N VAL A 67 3.81 18.75 -7.26
CA VAL A 67 4.08 17.35 -6.88
C VAL A 67 2.83 16.73 -6.25
N GLN A 68 2.18 17.44 -5.33
CA GLN A 68 0.94 16.97 -4.72
C GLN A 68 -0.15 16.69 -5.76
N ASN A 69 -0.41 17.62 -6.67
CA ASN A 69 -1.41 17.43 -7.72
C ASN A 69 -1.08 16.22 -8.61
N ALA A 70 0.18 16.10 -9.03
CA ALA A 70 0.61 14.99 -9.89
C ALA A 70 0.45 13.61 -9.19
N LEU A 71 0.71 13.54 -7.89
CA LEU A 71 0.47 12.33 -7.08
C LEU A 71 -1.02 12.01 -6.94
N MET A 72 -1.87 13.04 -6.76
CA MET A 72 -3.32 12.86 -6.70
C MET A 72 -3.90 12.38 -8.04
N GLU A 73 -3.43 12.94 -9.16
CA GLU A 73 -3.84 12.55 -10.51
C GLU A 73 -3.49 11.09 -10.81
N THR A 74 -2.26 10.66 -10.50
CA THR A 74 -1.83 9.27 -10.69
C THR A 74 -2.64 8.29 -9.83
N GLU A 75 -2.95 8.65 -8.58
CA GLU A 75 -3.81 7.84 -7.73
C GLU A 75 -5.25 7.73 -8.26
N GLN A 76 -5.80 8.85 -8.76
CA GLN A 76 -7.12 8.88 -9.37
C GLN A 76 -7.19 8.03 -10.65
N GLU A 77 -6.14 8.08 -11.48
CA GLU A 77 -6.02 7.25 -12.68
C GLU A 77 -6.00 5.77 -12.32
N LEU A 78 -5.18 5.37 -11.34
CA LEU A 78 -5.11 3.98 -10.88
C LEU A 78 -6.48 3.49 -10.36
N ARG A 79 -7.19 4.34 -9.62
CA ARG A 79 -8.57 4.04 -9.17
C ARG A 79 -9.53 3.88 -10.34
N GLN A 80 -9.42 4.70 -11.39
CA GLN A 80 -10.24 4.56 -12.60
C GLN A 80 -9.94 3.25 -13.32
N GLN A 81 -8.67 2.92 -13.54
CA GLN A 81 -8.27 1.67 -14.17
C GLN A 81 -8.84 0.45 -13.43
N ARG A 82 -8.74 0.43 -12.10
CA ARG A 82 -9.34 -0.63 -11.28
C ARG A 82 -10.84 -0.76 -11.50
N ARG A 83 -11.57 0.36 -11.53
CA ARG A 83 -13.02 0.36 -11.81
C ARG A 83 -13.32 -0.21 -13.19
N GLN A 84 -12.58 0.20 -14.22
CA GLN A 84 -12.74 -0.30 -15.59
C GLN A 84 -12.46 -1.81 -15.67
N SER A 85 -11.38 -2.29 -15.05
CA SER A 85 -11.05 -3.72 -15.02
C SER A 85 -12.12 -4.58 -14.36
N THR A 86 -12.80 -4.07 -13.33
CA THR A 86 -13.92 -4.77 -12.69
C THR A 86 -15.24 -4.66 -13.45
N HIS A 87 -15.42 -3.60 -14.25
CA HIS A 87 -16.63 -3.38 -15.05
C HIS A 87 -16.61 -4.17 -16.36
N SER A 88 -15.44 -4.56 -16.83
CA SER A 88 -15.25 -5.34 -18.05
C SER A 88 -15.40 -6.87 -17.86
N ARG A 89 -15.83 -7.34 -16.68
CA ARG A 89 -15.97 -8.77 -16.35
C ARG A 89 -17.41 -9.24 -16.41
#